data_AF-A0A258ERU2-F1
#
_entry.id   AF-A0A258ERU2-F1
#
_cell.length_a   1.000
_cell.length_b   1.000
_cell.length_c   1.000
_cell.angle_alpha   90.00
_cell.angle_beta   90.00
_cell.angle_gamma   90.00
#
_symmetry.space_group_name_H-M   'P 1'
#
loop_
_entity.id
_entity.type
_entity.pdbx_description
1 polymer ?
#
loop_
_entity_poly.entity_id
_entity_poly.type
_entity_poly.pdbx_seq_one_letter_code
_entity_poly.pdbx_strand_id
1 'polypeptide(L)'
;MHKRDVLVAWAFVIGLWCAMIFVTIATWDLAPNGAARILLLVGGAIVLIFNTAAILAMLRHYREDRDFIYGLDIKFQDEARGRG
;
A
#
# COMPACT_ATOMS: atom_id res chain seq x y z
N MET A 1 7.48 13.61 -8.96
CA MET A 1 6.10 13.12 -8.79
C MET A 1 6.07 11.76 -8.09
N HIS A 2 6.70 10.71 -8.62
CA HIS A 2 6.64 9.35 -8.05
C HIS A 2 6.95 9.19 -6.55
N LYS A 3 7.98 9.87 -6.01
CA LYS A 3 8.32 9.80 -4.58
C LYS A 3 7.22 10.38 -3.66
N ARG A 4 6.45 11.37 -4.15
CA ARG A 4 5.35 11.98 -3.41
C ARG A 4 4.13 11.06 -3.39
N ASP A 5 3.84 10.40 -4.50
CA ASP A 5 2.70 9.48 -4.60
C ASP A 5 2.94 8.24 -3.71
N VAL A 6 4.17 7.73 -3.70
CA VAL A 6 4.60 6.66 -2.78
C VAL A 6 4.51 7.11 -1.32
N LEU A 7 4.91 8.34 -1.00
CA LEU A 7 4.81 8.89 0.36
C LEU A 7 3.35 8.97 0.83
N VAL A 8 2.44 9.44 -0.03
CA VAL A 8 1.02 9.53 0.29
C VAL A 8 0.42 8.13 0.48
N ALA A 9 0.77 7.16 -0.36
CA ALA A 9 0.35 5.77 -0.21
C ALA A 9 0.78 5.19 1.15
N TRP A 10 2.03 5.43 1.56
CA TRP A 10 2.50 5.01 2.88
C TRP A 10 1.82 5.77 4.03
N ALA A 11 1.51 7.05 3.87
CA ALA A 11 0.77 7.81 4.87
C ALA A 11 -0.63 7.23 5.11
N PHE A 12 -1.33 6.79 4.05
CA PHE A 12 -2.61 6.08 4.18
C PHE A 12 -2.48 4.75 4.92
N VAL A 13 -1.46 3.95 4.59
CA VAL A 13 -1.20 2.68 5.30
C VAL A 13 -0.95 2.93 6.78
N ILE A 14 -0.05 3.84 7.12
CA ILE A 14 0.28 4.17 8.52
C ILE A 14 -0.96 4.71 9.24
N GLY A 15 -1.72 5.60 8.61
CA GLY A 15 -2.96 6.13 9.16
C GLY A 15 -3.98 5.04 9.47
N LEU A 16 -4.14 4.06 8.58
CA LEU A 16 -5.01 2.90 8.79
C LEU A 16 -4.53 2.05 9.97
N TRP A 17 -3.22 1.77 10.08
CA TRP A 17 -2.64 1.05 11.21
C TRP A 17 -2.92 1.76 12.53
N CYS A 18 -2.64 3.07 12.60
CA CYS A 18 -2.92 3.86 13.79
C CYS A 18 -4.41 3.83 14.17
N ALA A 19 -5.31 4.00 13.19
CA ALA A 19 -6.74 3.97 13.43
C ALA A 19 -7.22 2.61 13.98
N MET A 20 -6.77 1.50 13.37
CA MET A 20 -7.17 0.16 13.80
C MET A 20 -6.64 -0.19 15.19
N ILE A 21 -5.40 0.17 15.51
CA ILE A 21 -4.83 -0.02 16.86
C ILE A 21 -5.60 0.81 17.87
N PHE A 22 -5.86 2.08 17.55
CA PHE A 22 -6.65 2.96 18.42
C PHE A 22 -8.04 2.38 18.70
N VAL A 23 -8.77 1.95 17.66
CA VAL A 23 -10.10 1.33 17.81
C VAL A 23 -10.01 0.07 18.66
N THR A 24 -8.99 -0.76 18.47
CA THR A 24 -8.81 -1.99 19.27
C THR A 24 -8.63 -1.68 20.75
N ILE A 25 -7.84 -0.67 21.09
CA ILE A 25 -7.64 -0.23 22.48
C ILE A 25 -8.91 0.41 23.04
N ALA A 26 -9.52 1.33 22.28
CA ALA A 26 -10.71 2.07 22.71
C ALA A 26 -11.94 1.18 22.92
N THR A 27 -12.02 0.06 22.21
CA THR A 27 -13.14 -0.88 22.27
C THR A 27 -12.87 -2.13 23.12
N TRP A 28 -11.70 -2.23 23.75
CA TRP A 28 -11.27 -3.46 24.44
C TRP A 28 -12.24 -3.90 25.56
N ASP A 29 -12.74 -2.94 26.33
CA ASP A 29 -13.66 -3.18 27.44
C ASP A 29 -15.12 -3.32 26.99
N LEU A 30 -15.43 -2.94 25.73
CA LEU A 30 -16.75 -3.18 25.12
C LEU A 30 -16.91 -4.63 24.66
N ALA A 31 -15.82 -5.35 24.43
CA ALA A 31 -15.86 -6.75 24.01
C ALA A 31 -16.21 -7.66 25.20
N PRO A 32 -17.40 -8.30 25.22
CA PRO A 32 -17.97 -8.92 26.42
C PRO A 32 -17.34 -10.26 26.79
N ASN A 33 -16.64 -10.92 25.87
CA ASN A 33 -16.01 -12.22 26.10
C ASN A 33 -14.73 -12.39 25.27
N GLY A 34 -13.93 -13.40 25.61
CA GLY A 34 -12.66 -13.68 24.94
C GLY A 34 -12.80 -13.98 23.45
N ALA A 35 -13.89 -14.64 23.04
CA ALA A 35 -14.15 -14.94 21.63
C ALA A 35 -14.38 -13.66 20.80
N ALA A 36 -15.13 -12.69 21.33
CA ALA A 36 -15.33 -11.39 20.69
C ALA A 36 -14.02 -10.62 20.53
N ARG A 37 -13.13 -10.67 21.54
CA ARG A 37 -11.80 -10.04 21.46
C ARG A 37 -10.93 -10.70 20.39
N ILE A 38 -10.93 -12.04 20.30
CA ILE A 38 -10.22 -12.76 19.25
C ILE A 38 -10.77 -12.38 17.87
N LEU A 39 -12.10 -12.31 17.72
CA LEU A 39 -12.73 -11.94 16.45
C LEU A 39 -12.34 -10.51 16.03
N LEU A 40 -12.34 -9.56 16.97
CA LEU A 40 -11.90 -8.18 16.72
C LEU A 40 -10.43 -8.12 16.28
N LEU A 41 -9.55 -8.86 16.97
CA LEU A 41 -8.12 -8.90 16.63
C LEU A 41 -7.87 -9.55 15.26
N VAL A 42 -8.52 -10.67 14.97
CA VAL A 42 -8.38 -11.37 13.69
C VAL A 42 -8.97 -10.55 12.55
N GLY A 43 -10.18 -10.02 12.72
CA GLY A 43 -10.81 -9.14 11.73
C GLY A 43 -9.97 -7.89 11.48
N GLY A 44 -9.44 -7.27 12.53
CA GLY A 44 -8.56 -6.12 12.41
C GLY A 44 -7.25 -6.45 11.69
N ALA A 45 -6.62 -7.58 12.03
CA ALA A 45 -5.41 -8.04 11.36
C ALA A 45 -5.64 -8.31 9.87
N ILE A 46 -6.76 -8.93 9.50
CA ILE A 46 -7.15 -9.15 8.10
C ILE A 46 -7.23 -7.81 7.37
N VAL A 47 -7.98 -6.83 7.89
CA VAL A 47 -8.11 -5.51 7.27
C VAL A 47 -6.74 -4.85 7.04
N LEU A 48 -5.86 -4.89 8.03
CA LEU A 48 -4.53 -4.30 7.97
C LEU A 48 -3.63 -4.98 6.94
N ILE A 49 -3.55 -6.31 6.97
CA ILE A 49 -2.69 -7.09 6.08
C ILE A 49 -3.14 -6.92 4.63
N PHE A 50 -4.44 -7.11 4.35
CA PHE A 50 -4.95 -7.03 2.99
C PHE A 50 -4.85 -5.62 2.40
N ASN A 51 -5.14 -4.56 3.17
CA ASN A 51 -4.96 -3.20 2.68
C ASN A 51 -3.49 -2.87 2.41
N THR A 52 -2.59 -3.27 3.31
CA THR A 52 -1.15 -3.08 3.11
C THR A 52 -0.67 -3.82 1.87
N ALA A 53 -1.11 -5.07 1.67
CA ALA A 53 -0.79 -5.86 0.48
C ALA A 53 -1.35 -5.25 -0.81
N ALA A 54 -2.57 -4.71 -0.79
CA ALA A 54 -3.17 -4.05 -1.94
C ALA A 54 -2.38 -2.80 -2.38
N ILE A 55 -1.96 -1.97 -1.42
CA ILE A 55 -1.11 -0.81 -1.68
C ILE A 55 0.25 -1.25 -2.23
N LEU A 56 0.87 -2.29 -1.65
CA LEU A 56 2.15 -2.82 -2.15
C LEU A 56 2.03 -3.37 -3.57
N ALA A 57 0.95 -4.08 -3.88
CA ALA A 57 0.67 -4.57 -5.23
C ALA A 57 0.48 -3.42 -6.22
N MET A 58 -0.29 -2.39 -5.85
CA MET A 58 -0.46 -1.18 -6.66
C MET A 58 0.88 -0.50 -6.93
N LEU A 59 1.73 -0.33 -5.91
CA LEU A 59 3.04 0.30 -6.05
C LEU A 59 4.00 -0.55 -6.90
N ARG A 60 3.94 -1.88 -6.80
CA ARG A 60 4.75 -2.79 -7.62
C ARG A 60 4.36 -2.72 -9.09
N HIS A 61 3.07 -2.78 -9.38
CA HIS A 61 2.56 -2.71 -10.75
C HIS A 61 2.88 -1.35 -11.40
N TYR A 62 2.76 -0.24 -10.64
CA TYR A 62 3.17 1.10 -11.09
C TYR A 62 4.67 1.24 -11.42
N ARG A 63 5.52 0.35 -10.91
CA ARG A 63 6.94 0.30 -11.26
C ARG A 63 7.14 -0.54 -12.52
N GLU A 64 6.54 -1.72 -12.58
CA GLU A 64 6.63 -2.64 -13.72
C GLU A 64 6.10 -1.99 -15.02
N ASP A 65 4.92 -1.36 -14.98
CA ASP A 65 4.34 -0.69 -16.16
C ASP A 65 5.17 0.50 -16.63
N ARG A 66 5.83 1.20 -15.69
CA ARG A 66 6.67 2.35 -16.02
C ARG A 66 7.98 1.93 -16.67
N ASP A 67 8.66 0.95 -16.10
CA ASP A 67 9.96 0.49 -16.61
C ASP A 67 9.81 -0.05 -18.04
N PHE A 68 8.65 -0.64 -18.36
CA PHE A 68 8.28 -1.04 -19.71
C PHE A 68 8.09 0.17 -20.67
N ILE A 69 7.26 1.15 -20.29
CA ILE A 69 6.95 2.31 -21.16
C ILE A 69 8.19 3.19 -21.42
N TYR A 70 8.96 3.51 -20.38
CA TYR A 70 10.11 4.41 -20.53
C TYR A 70 11.35 3.70 -21.09
N GLY A 71 11.52 2.40 -20.84
CA GLY A 71 12.61 1.63 -21.45
C GLY A 71 12.52 1.57 -22.97
N LEU A 72 11.30 1.53 -23.51
CA LEU A 72 11.04 1.55 -24.94
C LEU A 72 11.28 2.94 -25.55
N ASP A 73 10.81 4.00 -24.89
CA ASP A 73 10.96 5.38 -25.37
C ASP A 73 12.44 5.83 -25.39
N ILE A 74 13.23 5.46 -24.36
CA ILE A 74 14.67 5.74 -24.32
C ILE A 74 15.41 5.06 -25.48
N LYS A 75 15.07 3.80 -25.80
CA LYS A 75 15.67 3.09 -26.95
C LYS A 75 15.39 3.79 -28.28
N PHE A 76 14.15 4.22 -28.50
CA PHE A 76 13.82 4.93 -29.74
C PHE A 76 14.47 6.31 -29.82
N GLN A 77 14.62 7.02 -28.69
CA GLN A 77 15.36 8.28 -28.67
C GLN A 77 16.85 8.08 -28.95
N ASP A 78 17.49 7.03 -28.40
CA ASP A 78 18.88 6.71 -28.70
C ASP A 78 19.08 6.31 -30.17
N GLU A 79 18.18 5.52 -30.75
CA GLU A 79 18.20 5.17 -32.17
C GLU A 79 17.99 6.38 -33.10
N ALA A 80 17.17 7.34 -32.70
CA ALA A 80 16.97 8.60 -33.44
C ALA A 80 18.19 9.52 -33.32
N ARG A 81 18.87 9.54 -32.16
CA ARG A 81 20.07 10.36 -31.92
C ARG A 81 21.34 9.79 -32.55
N GLY A 82 21.46 8.46 -32.64
CA GLY A 82 22.59 7.79 -33.31
C GLY A 82 22.51 7.79 -34.85
N ARG A 83 21.41 8.27 -35.42
CA ARG A 83 21.19 8.40 -36.87
C ARG A 83 21.38 9.83 -37.42
N GLY A 84 21.72 10.80 -36.57
CA GLY A 84 22.07 12.19 -36.96
C GLY A 84 23.56 12.45 -36.82
#